data_AF-A0A3D2HWJ1-F1
#
_entry.id   AF-A0A3D2HWJ1-F1
#
_cell.length_a   1.000
_cell.length_b   1.000
_cell.length_c   1.000
_cell.angle_alpha   90.00
_cell.angle_beta   90.00
_cell.angle_gamma   90.00
#
_symmetry.space_group_name_H-M   'P 1'
#
loop_
_entity.id
_entity.type
_entity.pdbx_description
1 polymer ?
#
loop_
_entity_poly.entity_id
_entity_poly.type
_entity_poly.pdbx_seq_one_letter_code
_entity_poly.pdbx_strand_id
1 'polypeptide(L)'
;YADFSPKPLPDQPGSGFHINMSVKGPGEDRMHHMMGGILERVSDMTRFLNPCPQSYNRLGAFKAPKYISWSNNNRSMLIRIPAAAGEYRRVELRSPDCAANPYLAFALLIWAGLDGIQNRIDLPEKANVNLYTAEPQDIGDMETLPLSLGAAT
;
A
#
# COMPACT_ATOMS: atom_id res chain seq x y z
N TYR A 1 8.46 20.92 -18.83
CA TYR A 1 7.87 19.58 -19.05
C TYR A 1 7.38 19.07 -17.69
N ALA A 2 6.46 18.10 -17.66
CA ALA A 2 6.05 17.41 -16.44
C ALA A 2 6.67 16.00 -16.44
N ASP A 3 7.12 15.53 -15.26
CA ASP A 3 7.71 14.21 -15.08
C ASP A 3 6.96 13.46 -13.98
N PHE A 4 6.47 12.27 -14.32
CA PHE A 4 5.75 11.38 -13.43
C PHE A 4 6.61 10.19 -12.98
N SER A 5 7.90 10.20 -13.29
CA SER A 5 8.84 9.19 -12.82
C SER A 5 8.76 9.07 -11.30
N PRO A 6 8.88 7.85 -10.73
CA PRO A 6 8.68 7.65 -9.29
C PRO A 6 9.70 8.40 -8.43
N LYS A 7 10.92 8.58 -8.96
CA LYS A 7 12.03 9.22 -8.25
C LYS A 7 12.93 10.00 -9.23
N PRO A 8 12.50 11.18 -9.69
CA PRO A 8 13.26 11.96 -10.68
C PRO A 8 14.46 12.69 -10.04
N LEU A 9 14.37 13.00 -8.75
CA LEU A 9 15.40 13.69 -7.97
C LEU A 9 15.84 12.81 -6.79
N PRO A 10 17.13 12.42 -6.70
CA PRO A 10 17.62 11.52 -5.63
C PRO A 10 17.31 12.02 -4.21
N ASP A 11 17.52 13.31 -3.95
CA ASP A 11 17.44 13.90 -2.60
C ASP A 11 16.11 14.60 -2.30
N GLN A 12 15.06 14.38 -3.10
CA GLN A 12 13.74 14.98 -2.90
C GLN A 12 12.63 13.93 -2.84
N PRO A 13 11.46 14.21 -2.25
CA PRO A 13 10.32 13.30 -2.29
C PRO A 13 9.98 12.84 -3.72
N GLY A 14 9.63 11.56 -3.87
CA GLY A 14 9.23 10.98 -5.15
C GLY A 14 7.76 11.18 -5.49
N SER A 15 7.39 10.85 -6.73
CA SER A 15 6.01 10.88 -7.23
C SER A 15 5.29 9.58 -6.85
N GLY A 16 4.15 9.70 -6.15
CA GLY A 16 3.33 8.56 -5.73
C GLY A 16 1.94 8.59 -6.36
N PHE A 17 1.34 7.41 -6.48
CA PHE A 17 -0.01 7.20 -6.97
C PHE A 17 -0.82 6.51 -5.86
N HIS A 18 -1.26 7.27 -4.86
CA HIS A 18 -2.07 6.70 -3.78
C HIS A 18 -3.47 6.35 -4.29
N ILE A 19 -3.90 5.12 -4.03
CA ILE A 19 -5.20 4.61 -4.50
C ILE A 19 -6.15 4.52 -3.31
N ASN A 20 -7.28 5.22 -3.41
CA ASN A 20 -8.33 5.19 -2.40
C ASN A 20 -9.41 4.19 -2.82
N MET A 21 -9.80 3.30 -1.91
CA MET A 21 -10.76 2.23 -2.17
C MET A 21 -11.81 2.16 -1.05
N SER A 22 -13.02 1.75 -1.41
CA SER A 22 -14.11 1.51 -0.48
C SER A 22 -14.97 0.38 -1.01
N VAL A 23 -15.52 -0.45 -0.13
CA VAL A 23 -16.45 -1.51 -0.51
C VAL A 23 -17.85 -1.16 -0.02
N LYS A 24 -18.86 -1.42 -0.85
CA LYS A 24 -20.28 -1.24 -0.51
C LYS A 24 -21.02 -2.57 -0.66
N GLY A 25 -21.86 -2.91 0.30
CA GLY A 25 -22.78 -4.05 0.22
C GLY A 25 -23.10 -4.67 1.59
N PRO A 26 -24.02 -5.66 1.64
CA PRO A 26 -24.58 -6.18 2.89
C PRO A 26 -23.64 -7.14 3.64
N GLY A 27 -23.74 -7.20 4.97
CA GLY A 27 -22.94 -8.11 5.79
C GLY A 27 -21.74 -7.46 6.45
N GLU A 28 -21.26 -8.08 7.52
CA GLU A 28 -20.28 -7.49 8.41
C GLU A 28 -18.86 -7.50 7.83
N ASP A 29 -18.12 -6.45 8.16
CA ASP A 29 -16.70 -6.20 8.00
C ASP A 29 -15.94 -6.59 6.70
N ARG A 30 -16.61 -6.48 5.56
CA ARG A 30 -15.98 -6.66 4.22
C ARG A 30 -14.71 -5.83 4.00
N MET A 31 -14.60 -4.68 4.67
CA MET A 31 -13.44 -3.80 4.51
C MET A 31 -12.18 -4.41 5.13
N HIS A 32 -12.28 -5.07 6.29
CA HIS A 32 -11.13 -5.75 6.90
C HIS A 32 -10.68 -6.92 6.01
N HIS A 33 -11.61 -7.74 5.54
CA HIS A 33 -11.27 -8.84 4.63
C HIS A 33 -10.67 -8.38 3.30
N MET A 34 -11.20 -7.29 2.72
CA MET A 34 -10.60 -6.66 1.54
C MET A 34 -9.16 -6.20 1.80
N MET A 35 -8.90 -5.58 2.96
CA MET A 35 -7.54 -5.19 3.35
C MET A 35 -6.64 -6.40 3.58
N GLY A 36 -7.16 -7.47 4.19
CA GLY A 36 -6.44 -8.74 4.38
C GLY A 36 -5.96 -9.31 3.05
N GLY A 37 -6.86 -9.47 2.07
CA GLY A 37 -6.48 -9.96 0.74
C GLY A 37 -5.50 -9.05 -0.02
N ILE A 38 -5.64 -7.72 0.12
CA ILE A 38 -4.66 -6.78 -0.46
C ILE A 38 -3.28 -6.95 0.17
N LEU A 39 -3.19 -7.01 1.51
CA LEU A 39 -1.91 -7.15 2.20
C LEU A 39 -1.26 -8.51 1.95
N GLU A 40 -2.04 -9.58 1.86
CA GLU A 40 -1.54 -10.92 1.53
C GLU A 40 -0.85 -10.97 0.17
N ARG A 41 -1.35 -10.22 -0.83
CA ARG A 41 -0.83 -10.23 -2.21
C ARG A 41 0.01 -9.02 -2.57
N VAL A 42 0.26 -8.09 -1.63
CA VAL A 42 0.85 -6.80 -1.99
C VAL A 42 2.29 -6.94 -2.51
N SER A 43 3.04 -7.92 -2.00
CA SER A 43 4.38 -8.21 -2.48
C SER A 43 4.38 -8.62 -3.96
N ASP A 44 3.51 -9.54 -4.35
CA ASP A 44 3.36 -10.00 -5.73
C ASP A 44 2.86 -8.87 -6.65
N MET A 45 1.86 -8.11 -6.17
CA MET A 45 1.33 -6.97 -6.92
C MET A 45 2.35 -5.84 -7.08
N THR A 46 3.38 -5.74 -6.23
CA THR A 46 4.36 -4.65 -6.25
C THR A 46 5.02 -4.52 -7.61
N ARG A 47 5.31 -5.62 -8.32
CA ARG A 47 5.88 -5.56 -9.67
C ARG A 47 5.03 -4.75 -10.65
N PHE A 48 3.71 -4.77 -10.49
CA PHE A 48 2.76 -4.07 -11.36
C PHE A 48 2.42 -2.66 -10.84
N LEU A 49 2.45 -2.49 -9.52
CA LEU A 49 2.20 -1.21 -8.84
C LEU A 49 3.43 -0.28 -8.84
N ASN A 50 4.61 -0.85 -9.04
CA ASN A 50 5.92 -0.20 -8.99
C ASN A 50 6.85 -0.76 -10.09
N PRO A 51 6.52 -0.56 -11.38
CA PRO A 51 7.03 -1.40 -12.48
C PRO A 51 8.41 -1.04 -13.02
N CYS A 52 9.10 -0.03 -12.48
CA CYS A 52 10.43 0.37 -12.96
C CYS A 52 11.46 0.40 -11.84
N PRO A 53 12.77 0.30 -12.15
CA PRO A 53 13.82 0.36 -11.12
C PRO A 53 13.74 1.60 -10.22
N GLN A 54 13.35 2.76 -10.77
CA GLN A 54 13.21 4.01 -10.03
C GLN A 54 12.10 3.97 -8.98
N SER A 55 11.09 3.10 -9.13
CA SER A 55 10.06 2.87 -8.12
C SER A 55 10.65 2.41 -6.79
N TYR A 56 11.65 1.54 -6.85
CA TYR A 56 12.29 0.95 -5.67
C TYR A 56 13.20 1.95 -4.95
N ASN A 57 13.73 2.95 -5.66
CA ASN A 57 14.42 4.09 -5.04
C ASN A 57 13.45 5.05 -4.31
N ARG A 58 12.15 4.99 -4.62
CA ARG A 58 11.11 5.74 -3.90
C ARG A 58 10.68 4.99 -2.64
N LEU A 59 10.49 3.67 -2.69
CA LEU A 59 10.00 2.89 -1.54
C LEU A 59 10.93 3.03 -0.34
N GLY A 60 10.37 3.36 0.83
CA GLY A 60 11.13 3.64 2.05
C GLY A 60 11.91 4.95 2.07
N ALA A 61 11.90 5.74 0.99
CA ALA A 61 12.50 7.08 0.99
C ALA A 61 11.46 8.14 1.39
N PHE A 62 11.86 9.09 2.24
CA PHE A 62 11.03 10.20 2.70
C PHE A 62 9.71 9.72 3.33
N LYS A 63 8.59 9.89 2.62
CA LYS A 63 7.23 9.58 3.11
C LYS A 63 6.61 8.35 2.45
N ALA A 64 7.33 7.73 1.52
CA ALA A 64 6.87 6.54 0.82
C ALA A 64 6.95 5.31 1.74
N PRO A 65 5.95 4.43 1.71
CA PRO A 65 5.94 3.25 2.57
C PRO A 65 7.03 2.24 2.17
N LYS A 66 7.42 1.40 3.13
CA LYS A 66 8.35 0.27 2.95
C LYS A 66 7.79 -1.02 3.53
N TYR A 67 7.19 -0.94 4.72
CA TYR A 67 6.72 -2.07 5.49
C TYR A 67 5.27 -2.41 5.17
N ILE A 68 4.97 -3.70 5.01
CA ILE A 68 3.62 -4.24 4.84
C ILE A 68 2.88 -4.03 6.15
N SER A 69 1.99 -3.04 6.17
CA SER A 69 1.48 -2.47 7.41
C SER A 69 0.20 -1.69 7.18
N TRP A 70 -0.62 -1.58 8.22
CA TRP A 70 -1.79 -0.69 8.18
C TRP A 70 -2.07 -0.08 9.55
N SER A 71 -2.71 1.09 9.54
CA SER A 71 -3.21 1.71 10.77
C SER A 71 -4.26 2.79 10.47
N ASN A 72 -4.99 3.18 11.52
CA ASN A 72 -5.91 4.30 11.49
C ASN A 72 -5.11 5.61 11.60
N ASN A 73 -5.38 6.57 10.72
CA ASN A 73 -4.81 7.92 10.73
C ASN A 73 -3.28 8.05 10.64
N ASN A 74 -2.53 6.95 10.47
CA ASN A 74 -1.08 6.97 10.38
C ASN A 74 -0.62 7.05 8.92
N ARG A 75 0.12 8.11 8.57
CA ARG A 75 0.64 8.32 7.20
C ARG A 75 1.90 7.52 6.90
N SER A 76 2.57 6.98 7.92
CA SER A 76 3.78 6.18 7.74
C SER A 76 3.50 4.74 7.27
N MET A 77 2.23 4.31 7.32
CA MET A 77 1.78 2.98 6.96
C MET A 77 1.64 2.78 5.45
N LEU A 78 1.64 1.52 5.02
CA LEU A 78 1.34 1.13 3.65
C LEU A 78 -0.14 1.33 3.31
N ILE A 79 -1.04 0.80 4.14
CA ILE A 79 -2.47 1.10 4.08
C ILE A 79 -2.86 2.06 5.21
N ARG A 80 -3.44 3.20 4.85
CA ARG A 80 -4.00 4.15 5.81
C ARG A 80 -5.52 4.14 5.74
N ILE A 81 -6.17 4.11 6.91
CA ILE A 81 -7.60 4.44 7.03
C ILE A 81 -7.70 5.91 7.48
N PRO A 82 -8.16 6.84 6.64
CA PRO A 82 -8.34 8.24 7.03
C PRO A 82 -9.45 8.40 8.08
N ALA A 83 -9.41 9.49 8.85
CA ALA A 83 -10.47 9.93 9.77
C ALA A 83 -11.70 10.38 8.98
N ALA A 84 -12.39 9.45 8.36
CA ALA A 84 -13.67 9.65 7.71
C ALA A 84 -14.60 8.52 8.18
N ALA A 85 -15.83 8.90 8.53
CA ALA A 85 -16.85 7.98 9.05
C ALA A 85 -18.02 7.87 8.07
N GLY A 86 -18.86 6.86 8.29
CA GLY A 86 -20.03 6.60 7.46
C GLY A 86 -19.66 6.29 6.01
N GLU A 87 -20.38 6.88 5.06
CA GLU A 87 -20.21 6.63 3.63
C GLU A 87 -18.86 7.09 3.06
N TYR A 88 -18.13 7.94 3.80
CA TYR A 88 -16.82 8.44 3.40
C TYR A 88 -15.66 7.57 3.88
N ARG A 89 -15.95 6.49 4.64
CA ARG A 89 -14.93 5.55 5.11
C ARG A 89 -14.29 4.87 3.89
N ARG A 90 -12.96 4.96 3.83
CA ARG A 90 -12.15 4.41 2.75
C ARG A 90 -10.80 3.96 3.27
N VAL A 91 -10.11 3.17 2.46
CA VAL A 91 -8.72 2.77 2.67
C VAL A 91 -7.86 3.43 1.60
N GLU A 92 -6.63 3.80 1.95
CA GLU A 92 -5.66 4.41 1.05
C GLU A 92 -4.42 3.50 0.97
N LEU A 93 -4.18 2.88 -0.18
CA LEU A 93 -2.93 2.18 -0.46
C LEU A 93 -1.91 3.18 -1.04
N ARG A 94 -0.71 3.22 -0.44
CA ARG A 94 0.26 4.32 -0.67
C ARG A 94 1.51 3.92 -1.46
N SER A 95 1.75 2.63 -1.66
CA SER A 95 2.92 2.12 -2.39
C SER A 95 2.94 2.44 -3.87
N PRO A 96 1.82 2.40 -4.64
CA PRO A 96 1.91 2.56 -6.08
C PRO A 96 2.50 3.92 -6.47
N ASP A 97 3.13 3.96 -7.63
CA ASP A 97 3.66 5.19 -8.23
C ASP A 97 3.11 5.40 -9.64
N CYS A 98 3.38 6.58 -10.20
CA CYS A 98 2.78 6.99 -11.46
C CYS A 98 3.36 6.27 -12.70
N ALA A 99 4.36 5.37 -12.53
CA ALA A 99 4.80 4.50 -13.61
C ALA A 99 3.88 3.28 -13.78
N ALA A 100 3.03 2.98 -12.79
CA ALA A 100 2.06 1.90 -12.86
C ALA A 100 1.04 2.11 -13.99
N ASN A 101 0.66 1.03 -14.67
CA ASN A 101 -0.50 1.05 -15.54
C ASN A 101 -1.78 1.09 -14.66
N PRO A 102 -2.58 2.17 -14.70
CA PRO A 102 -3.72 2.33 -13.80
C PRO A 102 -4.78 1.24 -13.99
N TYR A 103 -4.95 0.71 -15.21
CA TYR A 103 -5.90 -0.37 -15.47
C TYR A 103 -5.48 -1.66 -14.76
N LEU A 104 -4.21 -2.02 -14.83
CA LEU A 104 -3.69 -3.20 -14.13
C LEU A 104 -3.69 -3.00 -12.61
N ALA A 105 -3.30 -1.81 -12.14
CA ALA A 105 -3.31 -1.49 -10.71
C ALA A 105 -4.72 -1.65 -10.12
N PHE A 106 -5.75 -1.08 -10.76
CA PHE A 106 -7.11 -1.21 -10.29
C PHE A 106 -7.64 -2.65 -10.41
N ALA A 107 -7.36 -3.34 -11.51
CA ALA A 107 -7.79 -4.72 -11.69
C ALA A 107 -7.21 -5.65 -10.62
N LEU A 108 -5.90 -5.55 -10.33
CA LEU A 108 -5.23 -6.34 -9.30
C LEU A 108 -5.78 -6.05 -7.90
N LEU A 109 -5.97 -4.78 -7.56
CA LEU A 109 -6.51 -4.39 -6.25
C LEU A 109 -7.96 -4.82 -6.05
N ILE A 110 -8.79 -4.71 -7.09
CA ILE A 110 -10.17 -5.21 -7.05
C ILE A 110 -10.15 -6.74 -6.87
N TRP A 111 -9.31 -7.45 -7.62
CA TRP A 111 -9.21 -8.90 -7.51
C TRP A 111 -8.74 -9.34 -6.13
N ALA A 112 -7.63 -8.79 -5.62
CA ALA A 112 -7.11 -9.11 -4.28
C ALA A 112 -8.12 -8.75 -3.18
N GLY A 113 -8.82 -7.63 -3.31
CA GLY A 113 -9.89 -7.25 -2.39
C GLY A 113 -11.08 -8.21 -2.41
N LEU A 114 -11.49 -8.68 -3.59
CA LEU A 114 -12.55 -9.68 -3.74
C LEU A 114 -12.14 -11.04 -3.19
N ASP A 115 -10.91 -11.48 -3.46
CA ASP A 115 -10.32 -12.71 -2.93
C ASP A 115 -10.31 -12.69 -1.39
N GLY A 116 -9.87 -11.57 -0.82
CA GLY A 116 -9.95 -11.30 0.62
C GLY A 116 -11.36 -11.49 1.20
N ILE A 117 -12.36 -10.89 0.57
CA ILE A 117 -13.76 -10.99 0.99
C ILE A 117 -14.32 -12.41 0.83
N GLN A 118 -14.04 -13.08 -0.29
CA GLN A 118 -14.57 -14.41 -0.60
C GLN A 118 -13.99 -15.47 0.33
N ASN A 119 -12.68 -15.40 0.59
CA ASN A 119 -11.97 -16.37 1.43
C ASN A 119 -11.92 -15.97 2.91
N ARG A 120 -12.51 -14.82 3.28
CA ARG A 120 -12.49 -14.27 4.65
C ARG A 120 -11.08 -14.16 5.21
N ILE A 121 -10.14 -13.67 4.38
CA ILE A 121 -8.76 -13.48 4.81
C ILE A 121 -8.73 -12.47 5.96
N ASP A 122 -8.13 -12.84 7.08
CA ASP A 122 -8.05 -11.99 8.25
C ASP A 122 -7.11 -10.82 7.99
N LEU A 123 -7.50 -9.64 8.46
CA LEU A 123 -6.62 -8.48 8.47
C LEU A 123 -5.58 -8.68 9.58
N PRO A 124 -4.27 -8.65 9.30
CA PRO A 124 -3.24 -8.70 10.35
C PRO A 124 -3.44 -7.59 11.38
N GLU A 125 -2.81 -7.72 12.54
CA GLU A 125 -2.90 -6.69 13.58
C GLU A 125 -2.42 -5.33 13.06
N LYS A 126 -3.11 -4.26 13.47
CA LYS A 126 -2.72 -2.91 13.11
C LYS A 126 -1.35 -2.58 13.71
N ALA A 127 -0.54 -1.85 12.97
CA ALA A 127 0.71 -1.32 13.48
C ALA A 127 0.45 -0.08 14.37
N ASN A 128 1.09 -0.06 15.54
CA ASN A 128 1.01 1.03 16.53
C ASN A 128 2.32 1.84 16.61
N VAL A 129 3.07 1.92 15.51
CA VAL A 129 4.37 2.61 15.42
C VAL A 129 4.34 3.72 14.36
N ASN A 130 5.11 4.79 14.56
CA ASN A 130 5.34 5.79 13.51
C ASN A 130 6.61 5.42 12.72
N LEU A 131 6.46 4.80 11.56
CA LEU A 131 7.58 4.28 10.76
C LEU A 131 8.50 5.37 10.19
N TYR A 132 8.13 6.65 10.29
CA TYR A 132 9.02 7.74 9.91
C TYR A 132 10.10 8.05 10.95
N THR A 133 9.85 7.67 12.21
CA THR A 133 10.72 7.97 13.36
C THR A 133 10.99 6.73 14.20
N ALA A 134 10.62 5.54 13.70
CA ALA A 134 10.76 4.29 14.42
C ALA A 134 12.23 3.89 14.48
N GLU A 135 12.67 3.49 15.66
CA GLU A 135 13.97 2.84 15.82
C GLU A 135 13.86 1.38 15.35
N PRO A 136 14.97 0.73 14.95
CA PRO A 136 14.95 -0.66 14.49
C PRO A 136 14.26 -1.65 15.45
N GLN A 137 14.33 -1.39 16.76
CA GLN A 137 13.68 -2.19 17.80
C GLN A 137 12.15 -2.12 17.74
N ASP A 138 11.58 -0.98 17.35
CA ASP A 138 10.13 -0.76 17.25
C ASP A 138 9.53 -1.33 15.96
N ILE A 139 10.38 -1.58 14.96
CA ILE A 139 9.98 -2.15 13.67
C ILE A 139 9.79 -3.67 13.78
N GLY A 140 10.56 -4.34 14.63
CA GLY A 140 10.48 -5.80 14.84
C GLY A 140 10.57 -6.59 13.52
N ASP A 141 9.72 -7.60 13.40
CA ASP A 141 9.70 -8.54 12.26
C ASP A 141 8.75 -8.11 11.12
N MET A 142 8.46 -6.80 11.00
CA MET A 142 7.57 -6.31 9.95
C MET A 142 8.12 -6.64 8.56
N GLU A 143 7.31 -7.35 7.77
CA GLU A 143 7.62 -7.65 6.38
C GLU A 143 7.75 -6.38 5.54
N THR A 144 8.59 -6.43 4.52
CA THR A 144 8.82 -5.32 3.60
C THR A 144 8.30 -5.63 2.21
N LEU A 145 7.86 -4.59 1.50
CA LEU A 145 7.69 -4.68 0.05
C LEU A 145 9.00 -5.10 -0.63
N PRO A 146 8.95 -5.73 -1.81
CA PRO A 146 10.14 -6.03 -2.58
C PRO A 146 11.05 -4.81 -2.76
N LEU A 147 12.35 -4.99 -2.51
CA LEU A 147 13.33 -3.90 -2.51
C LEU A 147 13.97 -3.66 -3.89
N SER A 148 13.63 -4.47 -4.89
CA SER A 148 14.07 -4.28 -6.27
C SER A 148 13.09 -4.91 -7.24
N LEU A 149 13.15 -4.50 -8.51
CA LEU A 149 12.34 -5.07 -9.59
C LEU A 149 12.62 -6.56 -9.81
N GLY A 150 13.85 -7.03 -9.52
CA GLY A 150 14.19 -8.45 -9.61
C GLY A 150 13.62 -9.28 -8.47
N ALA A 151 13.42 -8.67 -7.29
CA ALA A 151 12.84 -9.33 -6.12
C ALA A 151 11.30 -9.37 -6.15
N ALA A 152 10.66 -8.52 -6.96
CA ALA A 152 9.23 -8.57 -7.20
C ALA A 152 8.94 -9.63 -8.28
N THR A 153 8.55 -10.83 -7.83
CA THR A 153 8.27 -12.00 -8.69
C THR A 153 6.86 -11.97 -9.25
#